data_AF-A0A3C1X3X5-F1
#
_entry.id   AF-A0A3C1X3X5-F1
#
_cell.length_a   1.000
_cell.length_b   1.000
_cell.length_c   1.000
_cell.angle_alpha   90.00
_cell.angle_beta   90.00
_cell.angle_gamma   90.00
#
_symmetry.space_group_name_H-M   'P 1'
#
loop_
_entity.id
_entity.type
_entity.pdbx_description
1 polymer ?
#
loop_
_entity_poly.entity_id
_entity_poly.type
_entity_poly.pdbx_seq_one_letter_code
_entity_poly.pdbx_strand_id
1 'polypeptide(L)'
;MGVKLVDSVLPDDLVAIPTSATTRPGGLIPDPEIAEITLFSVDGRFSQTFPLTSIDAANLKCFWSEYDDAGNVVDYNGNGFNDIRGLPAEFLSTVGRVILRTVRTSDFSWLLTVRRSSDGQARGVDVVIRYHTGIKPLDERIFPATFQSGLAIVGVNDAADGTEPVLKRGAYVFDALNARWYRITNHETRPSAGLIPTSESGFWGAYKYRLTLESEVVAGAGSFPTGSASAVYSGAVFLPGVVDVYPMGSLNLPATLQAGEN
;
A
#
# COMPACT_ATOMS: atom_id res chain seq x y z
N MET A 1 -18.93 -14.76 24.79
CA MET A 1 -17.51 -14.79 24.38
C MET A 1 -17.18 -13.47 23.73
N GLY A 2 -16.40 -12.63 24.40
CA GLY A 2 -16.06 -11.29 23.92
C GLY A 2 -14.88 -10.75 24.69
N VAL A 3 -14.21 -9.75 24.13
CA VAL A 3 -13.03 -9.14 24.74
C VAL A 3 -13.29 -7.66 24.96
N LYS A 4 -13.01 -7.20 26.18
CA LYS A 4 -13.06 -5.78 26.51
C LYS A 4 -11.80 -5.11 25.96
N LEU A 5 -11.97 -4.04 25.20
CA LEU A 5 -10.87 -3.23 24.70
C LEU A 5 -10.30 -2.35 25.82
N VAL A 6 -9.08 -1.86 25.60
CA VAL A 6 -8.43 -0.92 26.52
C VAL A 6 -9.19 0.40 26.60
N ASP A 7 -9.21 1.01 27.80
CA ASP A 7 -10.00 2.21 28.08
C ASP A 7 -9.58 3.45 27.26
N SER A 8 -8.46 3.39 26.54
CA SER A 8 -8.01 4.46 25.62
C SER A 8 -8.76 4.48 24.28
N VAL A 9 -9.60 3.48 23.99
CA VAL A 9 -10.46 3.44 22.80
C VAL A 9 -11.76 4.20 23.11
N LEU A 10 -12.14 5.15 22.25
CA LEU A 10 -13.39 5.88 22.42
C LEU A 10 -14.55 5.08 21.80
N PRO A 11 -15.75 5.06 22.41
CA PRO A 11 -16.93 4.41 21.83
C PRO A 11 -17.24 4.87 20.40
N ASP A 12 -17.04 6.15 20.09
CA ASP A 12 -17.28 6.72 18.76
C ASP A 12 -16.37 6.12 17.68
N ASP A 13 -15.15 5.70 18.04
CA ASP A 13 -14.22 5.05 17.12
C ASP A 13 -14.71 3.65 16.69
N LEU A 14 -15.55 3.03 17.52
CA LEU A 14 -16.05 1.67 17.31
C LEU A 14 -17.36 1.63 16.52
N VAL A 15 -18.20 2.66 16.64
CA VAL A 15 -19.49 2.75 15.93
C VAL A 15 -19.32 2.76 14.40
N ALA A 16 -18.18 3.26 13.92
CA ALA A 16 -17.87 3.31 12.49
C ALA A 16 -17.36 1.99 11.91
N ILE A 17 -17.05 0.98 12.74
CA ILE A 17 -16.48 -0.29 12.29
C ILE A 17 -17.62 -1.21 11.82
N PRO A 18 -17.65 -1.62 10.55
CA PRO A 18 -18.64 -2.59 10.09
C PRO A 18 -18.38 -3.96 10.73
N THR A 19 -19.44 -4.62 11.13
CA THR A 19 -19.46 -5.97 11.70
C THR A 19 -20.40 -6.85 10.89
N SER A 20 -20.42 -8.15 11.17
CA SER A 20 -21.42 -9.06 10.61
C SER A 20 -22.86 -8.64 10.91
N ALA A 21 -23.09 -7.95 12.03
CA ALA A 21 -24.38 -7.37 12.40
C ALA A 21 -24.77 -6.09 11.63
N THR A 22 -23.90 -5.56 10.74
CA THR A 22 -24.15 -4.30 10.02
C THR A 22 -24.97 -4.53 8.75
N THR A 23 -26.15 -3.91 8.65
CA THR A 23 -27.01 -4.00 7.45
C THR A 23 -26.54 -3.07 6.33
N ARG A 24 -26.56 -3.54 5.06
CA ARG A 24 -26.28 -2.72 3.86
C ARG A 24 -27.46 -2.69 2.89
N PRO A 25 -27.57 -1.64 2.04
CA PRO A 25 -28.49 -1.65 0.90
C PRO A 25 -28.08 -2.77 -0.08
N GLY A 26 -28.86 -3.86 -0.14
CA GLY A 26 -28.58 -5.00 -1.02
C GLY A 26 -28.82 -6.40 -0.45
N GLY A 27 -29.05 -6.53 0.87
CA GLY A 27 -29.33 -7.83 1.52
C GLY A 27 -28.27 -8.25 2.55
N LEU A 28 -28.46 -9.45 3.12
CA LEU A 28 -27.56 -10.04 4.13
C LEU A 28 -26.20 -10.41 3.52
N ILE A 29 -25.13 -10.11 4.25
CA ILE A 29 -23.75 -10.40 3.87
C ILE A 29 -23.35 -11.71 4.56
N PRO A 30 -22.86 -12.73 3.83
CA PRO A 30 -22.35 -13.95 4.46
C PRO A 30 -21.21 -13.62 5.43
N ASP A 31 -21.22 -14.23 6.61
CA ASP A 31 -20.01 -14.29 7.42
C ASP A 31 -18.88 -14.94 6.61
N PRO A 32 -17.65 -14.39 6.56
CA PRO A 32 -17.18 -13.12 7.12
C PRO A 32 -16.40 -12.26 6.11
N GLU A 33 -17.01 -11.21 5.56
CA GLU A 33 -16.38 -10.49 4.43
C GLU A 33 -16.08 -8.99 4.65
N ILE A 34 -16.20 -8.43 5.86
CA ILE A 34 -16.01 -6.97 6.04
C ILE A 34 -15.06 -6.55 7.17
N ALA A 35 -15.01 -7.27 8.28
CA ALA A 35 -14.08 -7.01 9.37
C ALA A 35 -13.73 -8.28 10.13
N GLU A 36 -12.53 -8.28 10.69
CA GLU A 36 -11.95 -9.40 11.41
C GLU A 36 -11.22 -8.90 12.63
N ILE A 37 -11.08 -9.80 13.59
CA ILE A 37 -10.49 -9.59 14.89
C ILE A 37 -9.36 -10.60 15.05
N THR A 38 -8.15 -10.09 15.25
CA THR A 38 -6.99 -10.92 15.59
C THR A 38 -6.76 -10.86 17.08
N LEU A 39 -6.88 -12.01 17.72
CA LEU A 39 -6.63 -12.21 19.14
C LEU A 39 -5.19 -12.70 19.32
N PHE A 40 -4.51 -12.23 20.36
CA PHE A 40 -3.19 -12.70 20.78
C PHE A 40 -3.29 -13.30 22.18
N SER A 41 -2.53 -14.35 22.45
CA SER A 41 -2.33 -14.89 23.80
C SER A 41 -1.70 -13.84 24.72
N VAL A 42 -1.81 -14.01 26.03
CA VAL A 42 -1.27 -13.07 27.05
C VAL A 42 0.24 -12.85 26.89
N ASP A 43 0.97 -13.89 26.49
CA ASP A 43 2.41 -13.84 26.22
C ASP A 43 2.76 -13.40 24.79
N GLY A 44 1.76 -13.17 23.93
CA GLY A 44 1.91 -12.78 22.54
C GLY A 44 2.50 -13.85 21.62
N ARG A 45 2.67 -15.09 22.08
CA ARG A 45 3.27 -16.19 21.28
C ARG A 45 2.33 -16.77 20.25
N PHE A 46 1.03 -16.73 20.52
CA PHE A 46 0.00 -17.25 19.63
C PHE A 46 -0.91 -16.11 19.19
N SER A 47 -1.34 -16.17 17.93
CA SER A 47 -2.43 -15.33 17.45
C SER A 47 -3.41 -16.14 16.62
N GLN A 48 -4.68 -15.79 16.71
CA GLN A 48 -5.70 -16.33 15.83
C GLN A 48 -6.61 -15.22 15.35
N THR A 49 -6.92 -15.27 14.06
CA THR A 49 -7.81 -14.32 13.42
C THR A 49 -9.16 -14.98 13.19
N PHE A 50 -10.20 -14.21 13.51
CA PHE A 50 -11.58 -14.59 13.38
C PHE A 50 -12.37 -13.47 12.71
N PRO A 51 -13.57 -13.78 12.17
CA PRO A 51 -14.56 -12.77 11.83
C PRO A 51 -14.89 -11.85 13.00
N LEU A 52 -15.13 -10.56 12.73
CA LEU A 52 -15.66 -9.64 13.73
C LEU A 52 -17.19 -9.64 13.65
N THR A 53 -17.83 -10.44 14.50
CA THR A 53 -19.27 -10.71 14.42
C THR A 53 -20.11 -9.55 14.94
N SER A 54 -19.68 -8.93 16.05
CA SER A 54 -20.40 -7.82 16.68
C SER A 54 -19.46 -6.93 17.51
N ILE A 55 -19.89 -5.70 17.76
CA ILE A 55 -19.26 -4.75 18.66
C ILE A 55 -20.35 -4.14 19.54
N ASP A 56 -20.14 -4.18 20.86
CA ASP A 56 -20.87 -3.37 21.82
C ASP A 56 -19.98 -2.16 22.18
N ALA A 57 -20.18 -1.07 21.45
CA ALA A 57 -19.37 0.14 21.59
C ALA A 57 -19.57 0.81 22.96
N ALA A 58 -20.76 0.69 23.57
CA ALA A 58 -21.05 1.29 24.86
C ALA A 58 -20.24 0.65 25.99
N ASN A 59 -19.99 -0.65 25.88
CA ASN A 59 -19.20 -1.42 26.86
C ASN A 59 -17.76 -1.72 26.39
N LEU A 60 -17.35 -1.18 25.24
CA LEU A 60 -16.05 -1.42 24.60
C LEU A 60 -15.76 -2.92 24.40
N LYS A 61 -16.75 -3.70 23.99
CA LYS A 61 -16.61 -5.15 23.78
C LYS A 61 -16.70 -5.53 22.30
N CYS A 62 -15.83 -6.46 21.89
CA CYS A 62 -15.85 -7.04 20.55
C CYS A 62 -16.06 -8.55 20.61
N PHE A 63 -16.77 -9.08 19.62
CA PHE A 63 -17.19 -10.47 19.53
C PHE A 63 -16.66 -11.10 18.24
N TRP A 64 -16.27 -12.37 18.32
CA TRP A 64 -15.73 -13.14 17.17
C TRP A 64 -16.49 -14.45 16.89
N SER A 65 -17.44 -14.73 17.76
CA SER A 65 -18.31 -15.89 17.74
C SER A 65 -19.73 -15.38 17.88
N GLU A 66 -20.68 -16.18 17.41
CA GLU A 66 -22.12 -15.91 17.55
C GLU A 66 -22.63 -16.21 18.95
N TYR A 67 -22.03 -15.54 19.93
CA TYR A 67 -22.48 -15.47 21.32
C TYR A 67 -22.64 -14.02 21.72
N ASP A 68 -23.74 -13.70 22.42
CA ASP A 68 -23.87 -12.43 23.12
C ASP A 68 -22.99 -12.38 24.40
N ASP A 69 -23.09 -11.26 25.12
CA ASP A 69 -22.35 -11.05 26.37
C ASP A 69 -22.83 -11.94 27.52
N ALA A 70 -24.08 -12.43 27.46
CA ALA A 70 -24.63 -13.39 28.40
C ALA A 70 -24.29 -14.85 28.04
N GLY A 71 -23.64 -15.08 26.90
CA GLY A 71 -23.28 -16.40 26.40
C GLY A 71 -24.42 -17.12 25.68
N ASN A 72 -25.51 -16.42 25.33
CA ASN A 72 -26.56 -16.97 24.47
C ASN A 72 -26.10 -16.96 23.03
N VAL A 73 -26.54 -17.94 22.26
CA VAL A 73 -26.26 -18.03 20.83
C VAL A 73 -27.10 -17.00 20.07
N VAL A 74 -26.47 -16.21 19.19
CA VAL A 74 -27.13 -15.15 18.40
C VAL A 74 -26.61 -15.19 16.96
N ASP A 75 -27.49 -15.49 16.01
CA ASP A 75 -27.24 -15.42 14.56
C ASP A 75 -27.15 -13.95 14.14
N TYR A 76 -25.93 -13.40 14.14
CA TYR A 76 -25.68 -11.98 13.85
C TYR A 76 -25.76 -11.68 12.36
N ASN A 77 -25.41 -12.66 11.51
CA ASN A 77 -25.35 -12.50 10.06
C ASN A 77 -26.67 -12.89 9.36
N GLY A 78 -27.61 -13.51 10.08
CA GLY A 78 -28.95 -13.89 9.62
C GLY A 78 -28.98 -15.04 8.62
N ASN A 79 -27.92 -15.87 8.55
CA ASN A 79 -27.79 -16.94 7.58
C ASN A 79 -28.50 -18.25 8.00
N GLY A 80 -29.07 -18.30 9.22
CA GLY A 80 -29.77 -19.46 9.76
C GLY A 80 -28.86 -20.54 10.36
N PHE A 81 -27.56 -20.29 10.46
CA PHE A 81 -26.55 -21.17 11.05
C PHE A 81 -25.78 -20.44 12.15
N ASN A 82 -25.54 -21.14 13.27
CA ASN A 82 -24.80 -20.57 14.38
C ASN A 82 -23.29 -20.77 14.20
N ASP A 83 -22.58 -19.67 14.00
CA ASP A 83 -21.14 -19.59 13.77
C ASP A 83 -20.36 -19.52 15.10
N ILE A 84 -20.23 -20.67 15.76
CA ILE A 84 -19.61 -20.79 17.09
C ILE A 84 -18.09 -21.03 17.01
N ARG A 85 -17.30 -20.13 17.63
CA ARG A 85 -15.83 -20.12 17.55
C ARG A 85 -15.18 -19.99 18.93
N GLY A 86 -14.65 -21.10 19.44
CA GLY A 86 -13.88 -21.16 20.69
C GLY A 86 -12.47 -20.57 20.56
N LEU A 87 -11.90 -20.14 21.69
CA LEU A 87 -10.47 -19.85 21.77
C LEU A 87 -9.66 -21.16 21.69
N PRO A 88 -8.47 -21.15 21.09
CA PRO A 88 -7.53 -22.26 21.21
C PRO A 88 -7.16 -22.53 22.65
N ALA A 89 -6.82 -23.77 22.97
CA ALA A 89 -6.40 -24.16 24.31
C ALA A 89 -5.14 -23.38 24.77
N GLU A 90 -4.29 -23.00 23.82
CA GLU A 90 -3.06 -22.24 23.99
C GLU A 90 -3.29 -20.83 24.55
N PHE A 91 -4.50 -20.29 24.42
CA PHE A 91 -4.87 -18.99 24.99
C PHE A 91 -5.21 -19.08 26.49
N LEU A 92 -5.35 -20.30 27.04
CA LEU A 92 -5.69 -20.51 28.46
C LEU A 92 -6.92 -19.68 28.88
N SER A 93 -7.92 -19.64 28.01
CA SER A 93 -9.17 -18.88 28.17
C SER A 93 -9.00 -17.36 28.32
N THR A 94 -7.82 -16.81 28.01
CA THR A 94 -7.51 -15.38 28.21
C THR A 94 -6.92 -14.76 26.96
N VAL A 95 -7.46 -13.62 26.54
CA VAL A 95 -6.93 -12.82 25.43
C VAL A 95 -6.04 -11.73 26.00
N GLY A 96 -4.80 -11.62 25.48
CA GLY A 96 -3.85 -10.59 25.89
C GLY A 96 -4.01 -9.29 25.10
N ARG A 97 -4.07 -9.39 23.77
CA ARG A 97 -4.17 -8.24 22.87
C ARG A 97 -5.13 -8.53 21.73
N VAL A 98 -5.72 -7.47 21.19
CA VAL A 98 -6.66 -7.52 20.07
C VAL A 98 -6.24 -6.54 18.99
N ILE A 99 -6.43 -6.91 17.74
CA ILE A 99 -6.38 -6.02 16.58
C ILE A 99 -7.70 -6.16 15.82
N LEU A 100 -8.39 -5.06 15.58
CA LEU A 100 -9.54 -5.01 14.67
C LEU A 100 -9.07 -4.50 13.31
N ARG A 101 -9.48 -5.15 12.23
CA ARG A 101 -9.19 -4.71 10.86
C ARG A 101 -10.38 -4.97 9.96
N THR A 102 -10.60 -4.12 8.96
CA THR A 102 -11.59 -4.40 7.93
C THR A 102 -11.03 -5.45 6.96
N VAL A 103 -11.78 -6.54 6.74
CA VAL A 103 -11.51 -7.52 5.69
C VAL A 103 -11.80 -6.81 4.39
N ARG A 104 -10.75 -6.43 3.67
CA ARG A 104 -10.90 -5.86 2.35
C ARG A 104 -10.96 -7.02 1.37
N THR A 105 -12.03 -7.06 0.58
CA THR A 105 -12.31 -8.13 -0.40
C THR A 105 -11.32 -8.21 -1.56
N SER A 106 -10.29 -7.34 -1.61
CA SER A 106 -9.12 -7.49 -2.49
C SER A 106 -8.02 -6.51 -2.08
N ASP A 107 -7.08 -6.95 -1.24
CA ASP A 107 -6.24 -5.98 -0.56
C ASP A 107 -5.10 -5.43 -1.42
N PHE A 108 -4.36 -6.33 -2.05
CA PHE A 108 -3.24 -5.95 -2.89
C PHE A 108 -3.13 -6.86 -4.12
N SER A 109 -2.77 -6.26 -5.24
CA SER A 109 -2.18 -6.93 -6.38
C SER A 109 -0.69 -6.64 -6.42
N TRP A 110 0.07 -7.50 -7.08
CA TRP A 110 1.50 -7.29 -7.27
C TRP A 110 1.85 -7.38 -8.74
N LEU A 111 2.91 -6.67 -9.11
CA LEU A 111 3.59 -6.85 -10.39
C LEU A 111 5.09 -6.99 -10.15
N LEU A 112 5.77 -7.63 -11.11
CA LEU A 112 7.22 -7.77 -11.11
C LEU A 112 7.82 -6.88 -12.18
N THR A 113 8.74 -6.02 -11.77
CA THR A 113 9.64 -5.36 -12.71
C THR A 113 10.92 -6.17 -12.78
N VAL A 114 11.16 -6.84 -13.90
CA VAL A 114 12.33 -7.70 -14.10
C VAL A 114 13.34 -7.01 -15.00
N ARG A 115 14.52 -6.69 -14.46
CA ARG A 115 15.68 -6.19 -15.20
C ARG A 115 16.52 -7.37 -15.68
N ARG A 116 16.62 -7.54 -17.00
CA ARG A 116 17.41 -8.60 -17.64
C ARG A 116 18.72 -8.03 -18.20
N SER A 117 19.77 -8.84 -18.24
CA SER A 117 20.98 -8.52 -18.99
C SER A 117 20.84 -8.95 -20.46
N SER A 118 21.81 -8.59 -21.29
CA SER A 118 21.84 -8.91 -22.73
C SER A 118 21.88 -10.41 -23.01
N ASP A 119 22.29 -11.22 -22.04
CA ASP A 119 22.24 -12.69 -22.04
C ASP A 119 20.84 -13.26 -21.75
N GLY A 120 19.85 -12.40 -21.51
CA GLY A 120 18.48 -12.79 -21.16
C GLY A 120 18.30 -13.26 -19.71
N GLN A 121 19.33 -13.22 -18.86
CA GLN A 121 19.19 -13.61 -17.46
C GLN A 121 18.63 -12.44 -16.64
N ALA A 122 17.76 -12.74 -15.67
CA ALA A 122 17.29 -11.76 -14.71
C ALA A 122 18.44 -11.38 -13.75
N ARG A 123 18.72 -10.07 -13.63
CA ARG A 123 19.75 -9.52 -12.73
C ARG A 123 19.18 -8.65 -11.62
N GLY A 124 17.90 -8.29 -11.71
CA GLY A 124 17.18 -7.63 -10.63
C GLY A 124 15.69 -7.77 -10.82
N VAL A 125 14.97 -7.97 -9.73
CA VAL A 125 13.51 -8.03 -9.72
C VAL A 125 13.03 -7.03 -8.68
N ASP A 126 12.07 -6.18 -9.00
CA ASP A 126 11.33 -5.42 -7.99
C ASP A 126 9.91 -5.96 -7.91
N VAL A 127 9.46 -6.26 -6.70
CA VAL A 127 8.07 -6.61 -6.40
C VAL A 127 7.33 -5.34 -6.02
N VAL A 128 6.35 -4.95 -6.83
CA VAL A 128 5.58 -3.73 -6.64
C VAL A 128 4.22 -4.11 -6.08
N ILE A 129 3.94 -3.70 -4.84
CA ILE A 129 2.67 -3.94 -4.17
C ILE A 129 1.74 -2.77 -4.41
N ARG A 130 0.50 -3.05 -4.80
CA ARG A 130 -0.48 -2.02 -5.12
C ARG A 130 -1.90 -2.44 -4.76
N TYR A 131 -2.78 -1.48 -4.52
CA TYR A 131 -4.19 -1.78 -4.28
C TYR A 131 -4.82 -2.52 -5.45
N HIS A 132 -5.77 -3.42 -5.18
CA HIS A 132 -6.42 -4.25 -6.19
C HIS A 132 -7.48 -3.47 -6.98
N THR A 133 -7.03 -2.55 -7.84
CA THR A 133 -7.88 -1.76 -8.73
C THR A 133 -7.70 -2.11 -10.21
N GLY A 134 -6.90 -3.14 -10.51
CA GLY A 134 -6.44 -3.46 -11.86
C GLY A 134 -5.38 -2.49 -12.39
N ILE A 135 -4.78 -2.80 -13.54
CA ILE A 135 -4.02 -1.84 -14.37
C ILE A 135 -4.91 -1.51 -15.55
N LYS A 136 -5.23 -0.23 -15.74
CA LYS A 136 -5.89 0.24 -16.96
C LYS A 136 -4.82 0.61 -17.99
N PRO A 137 -5.10 0.51 -19.30
CA PRO A 137 -4.12 0.88 -20.32
C PRO A 137 -3.55 2.29 -20.18
N LEU A 138 -4.33 3.24 -19.63
CA LEU A 138 -3.87 4.61 -19.39
C LEU A 138 -2.99 4.76 -18.15
N ASP A 139 -2.98 3.79 -17.23
CA ASP A 139 -2.14 3.80 -16.04
C ASP A 139 -0.67 3.52 -16.38
N GLU A 140 -0.41 2.87 -17.52
CA GLU A 140 0.94 2.59 -18.06
C GLU A 140 1.43 3.68 -19.03
N ARG A 141 0.72 4.81 -19.08
CA ARG A 141 1.09 5.93 -19.95
C ARG A 141 2.49 6.44 -19.60
N ILE A 142 3.29 6.65 -20.65
CA ILE A 142 4.64 7.21 -20.56
C ILE A 142 4.58 8.73 -20.64
N PHE A 143 5.25 9.37 -19.69
CA PHE A 143 5.47 10.81 -19.64
C PHE A 143 6.94 11.11 -19.98
N PRO A 144 7.24 12.12 -20.81
CA PRO A 144 8.62 12.52 -21.07
C PRO A 144 9.29 12.96 -19.78
N ALA A 145 10.40 12.33 -19.42
CA ALA A 145 11.08 12.60 -18.15
C ALA A 145 12.58 12.38 -18.26
N THR A 146 13.35 13.07 -17.41
CA THR A 146 14.81 12.94 -17.35
C THR A 146 15.22 12.53 -15.95
N PHE A 147 15.76 11.32 -15.85
CA PHE A 147 16.42 10.80 -14.66
C PHE A 147 17.93 11.04 -14.82
N GLN A 148 18.53 11.87 -13.97
CA GLN A 148 19.97 12.12 -14.00
C GLN A 148 20.68 11.34 -12.90
N SER A 149 21.61 10.47 -13.29
CA SER A 149 22.38 9.64 -12.35
C SER A 149 23.09 10.47 -11.29
N GLY A 150 23.06 9.99 -10.04
CA GLY A 150 23.69 10.66 -8.88
C GLY A 150 22.90 11.86 -8.35
N LEU A 151 21.69 12.12 -8.85
CA LEU A 151 20.80 13.14 -8.32
C LEU A 151 19.48 12.51 -7.84
N ALA A 152 18.90 13.05 -6.78
CA ALA A 152 17.56 12.70 -6.30
C ALA A 152 16.47 13.60 -6.93
N ILE A 153 16.67 14.02 -8.19
CA ILE A 153 15.77 14.94 -8.91
C ILE A 153 15.36 14.30 -10.24
N VAL A 154 14.10 14.48 -10.62
CA VAL A 154 13.56 14.11 -11.94
C VAL A 154 12.81 15.29 -12.54
N GLY A 155 13.11 15.61 -13.80
CA GLY A 155 12.34 16.58 -14.59
C GLY A 155 11.29 15.84 -15.40
N VAL A 156 10.03 16.30 -15.39
CA VAL A 156 8.89 15.61 -16.02
C VAL A 156 8.02 16.61 -16.79
N ASN A 157 7.44 16.17 -17.89
CA ASN A 157 6.46 16.91 -18.69
C ASN A 157 5.12 16.17 -18.79
N ASP A 158 4.12 16.88 -19.31
CA ASP A 158 2.86 16.27 -19.74
C ASP A 158 3.12 15.21 -20.82
N ALA A 159 2.21 14.25 -20.94
CA ALA A 159 2.21 13.32 -22.05
C ALA A 159 1.97 14.04 -23.38
N ALA A 160 2.27 13.37 -24.50
CA ALA A 160 2.12 13.94 -25.84
C ALA A 160 0.67 14.36 -26.17
N ASP A 161 -0.32 13.77 -25.51
CA ASP A 161 -1.75 14.11 -25.64
C ASP A 161 -2.19 15.25 -24.71
N GLY A 162 -1.24 15.89 -24.00
CA GLY A 162 -1.49 16.96 -23.05
C GLY A 162 -1.96 16.49 -21.67
N THR A 163 -2.03 15.18 -21.43
CA THR A 163 -2.41 14.67 -20.10
C THR A 163 -1.32 14.96 -19.07
N GLU A 164 -1.70 15.47 -17.91
CA GLU A 164 -0.80 15.69 -16.78
C GLU A 164 -0.53 14.38 -16.01
N PRO A 165 0.69 14.18 -15.46
CA PRO A 165 0.99 13.04 -14.60
C PRO A 165 0.28 13.16 -13.24
N VAL A 166 -0.13 12.02 -12.68
CA VAL A 166 -0.71 11.96 -11.33
C VAL A 166 0.41 11.99 -10.29
N LEU A 167 0.79 13.20 -9.86
CA LEU A 167 1.87 13.40 -8.89
C LEU A 167 1.34 13.40 -7.46
N LYS A 168 1.99 12.62 -6.58
CA LYS A 168 1.65 12.58 -5.15
C LYS A 168 2.89 12.31 -4.31
N ARG A 169 3.03 13.05 -3.21
CA ARG A 169 4.05 12.78 -2.19
C ARG A 169 3.84 11.39 -1.58
N GLY A 170 4.92 10.62 -1.46
CA GLY A 170 4.92 9.24 -0.98
C GLY A 170 4.52 8.20 -2.02
N ALA A 171 4.07 8.62 -3.22
CA ALA A 171 3.87 7.72 -4.35
C ALA A 171 5.21 7.41 -5.03
N TYR A 172 5.15 6.59 -6.08
CA TYR A 172 6.33 6.15 -6.81
C TYR A 172 6.31 6.64 -8.27
N VAL A 173 7.50 6.88 -8.81
CA VAL A 173 7.73 7.07 -10.24
C VAL A 173 8.56 5.91 -10.77
N PHE A 174 8.15 5.36 -11.90
CA PHE A 174 8.89 4.33 -12.61
C PHE A 174 9.71 4.93 -13.73
N ASP A 175 11.02 4.74 -13.72
CA ASP A 175 11.93 5.01 -14.83
C ASP A 175 11.77 3.89 -15.87
N ALA A 176 11.10 4.20 -16.97
CA ALA A 176 10.80 3.24 -18.04
C ALA A 176 12.04 2.85 -18.86
N LEU A 177 13.11 3.66 -18.85
CA LEU A 177 14.34 3.35 -19.56
C LEU A 177 15.18 2.33 -18.78
N ASN A 178 15.35 2.56 -17.48
CA ASN A 178 16.19 1.72 -16.63
C ASN A 178 15.42 0.65 -15.84
N ALA A 179 14.10 0.64 -15.97
CA ALA A 179 13.17 -0.23 -15.27
C ALA A 179 13.40 -0.22 -13.75
N ARG A 180 13.36 0.98 -13.15
CA ARG A 180 13.58 1.21 -11.72
C ARG A 180 12.48 2.05 -11.11
N TRP A 181 12.14 1.77 -9.86
CA TRP A 181 11.18 2.55 -9.09
C TRP A 181 11.88 3.49 -8.12
N TYR A 182 11.37 4.70 -8.01
CA TYR A 182 11.84 5.70 -7.06
C TYR A 182 10.66 6.29 -6.30
N ARG A 183 10.80 6.42 -4.97
CA ARG A 183 9.78 7.02 -4.14
C ARG A 183 9.86 8.53 -4.19
N ILE A 184 8.73 9.20 -4.40
CA ILE A 184 8.61 10.65 -4.51
C ILE A 184 8.49 11.23 -3.11
N THR A 185 9.46 12.03 -2.67
CA THR A 185 9.43 12.73 -1.38
C THR A 185 8.87 14.14 -1.51
N ASN A 186 8.90 14.74 -2.70
CA ASN A 186 8.28 16.02 -3.01
C ASN A 186 8.01 16.16 -4.52
N HIS A 187 7.09 17.05 -4.90
CA HIS A 187 6.93 17.48 -6.29
C HIS A 187 6.61 18.97 -6.36
N GLU A 188 7.09 19.62 -7.41
CA GLU A 188 6.92 21.04 -7.69
C GLU A 188 6.46 21.21 -9.14
N THR A 189 5.52 22.13 -9.34
CA THR A 189 5.12 22.59 -10.67
C THR A 189 5.94 23.81 -11.05
N ARG A 190 6.25 23.95 -12.33
CA ARG A 190 6.99 25.07 -12.87
C ARG A 190 6.44 26.40 -12.36
N PRO A 191 7.28 27.24 -11.71
CA PRO A 191 6.86 28.56 -11.29
C PRO A 191 6.44 29.44 -12.47
N SER A 192 5.63 30.46 -12.18
CA SER A 192 5.35 31.52 -13.16
C SER A 192 6.66 32.12 -13.68
N ALA A 193 6.71 32.49 -14.97
CA ALA A 193 7.95 32.87 -15.65
C ALA A 193 8.79 33.94 -14.92
N GLY A 194 8.14 34.90 -14.24
CA GLY A 194 8.83 35.94 -13.45
C GLY A 194 9.39 35.49 -12.10
N LEU A 195 9.17 34.24 -11.71
CA LEU A 195 9.61 33.65 -10.44
C LEU A 195 10.66 32.55 -10.62
N ILE A 196 11.07 32.25 -11.85
CA ILE A 196 12.09 31.24 -12.13
C ILE A 196 13.48 31.81 -11.83
N PRO A 197 14.25 31.24 -10.89
CA PRO A 197 15.63 31.66 -10.65
C PRO A 197 16.49 31.48 -11.90
N THR A 198 17.39 32.41 -12.19
CA THR A 198 18.24 32.36 -13.40
C THR A 198 19.08 31.08 -13.46
N SER A 199 19.53 30.58 -12.30
CA SER A 199 20.27 29.33 -12.15
C SER A 199 19.46 28.08 -12.53
N GLU A 200 18.13 28.16 -12.53
CA GLU A 200 17.24 27.05 -12.85
C GLU A 200 16.47 27.24 -14.16
N SER A 201 16.78 28.31 -14.91
CA SER A 201 16.11 28.66 -16.16
C SER A 201 16.15 27.53 -17.20
N GLY A 202 17.29 26.82 -17.32
CA GLY A 202 17.41 25.66 -18.21
C GLY A 202 16.49 24.51 -17.81
N PHE A 203 16.41 24.21 -16.51
CA PHE A 203 15.54 23.15 -16.00
C PHE A 203 14.06 23.49 -16.26
N TRP A 204 13.60 24.65 -15.80
CA TRP A 204 12.19 25.05 -15.93
C TRP A 204 11.79 25.44 -17.35
N GLY A 205 12.76 25.77 -18.21
CA GLY A 205 12.54 25.90 -19.66
C GLY A 205 12.21 24.56 -20.33
N ALA A 206 12.72 23.46 -19.78
CA ALA A 206 12.56 22.13 -20.36
C ALA A 206 11.48 21.26 -19.68
N TYR A 207 11.19 21.48 -18.40
CA TYR A 207 10.27 20.64 -17.62
C TYR A 207 9.13 21.45 -16.99
N LYS A 208 7.95 20.85 -16.97
CA LYS A 208 6.76 21.37 -16.28
C LYS A 208 6.73 20.98 -14.81
N TYR A 209 7.32 19.84 -14.44
CA TYR A 209 7.35 19.35 -13.06
C TYR A 209 8.77 18.95 -12.65
N ARG A 210 9.06 19.16 -11.37
CA ARG A 210 10.25 18.63 -10.68
C ARG A 210 9.80 17.65 -9.61
N LEU A 211 10.36 16.46 -9.60
CA LEU A 211 10.20 15.51 -8.50
C LEU A 211 11.46 15.47 -7.67
N THR A 212 11.31 15.40 -6.36
CA THR A 212 12.38 15.04 -5.43
C THR A 212 12.16 13.59 -5.01
N LEU A 213 13.21 12.79 -5.05
CA LEU A 213 13.19 11.37 -4.75
C LEU A 213 13.72 11.09 -3.34
N GLU A 214 13.40 9.92 -2.80
CA GLU A 214 13.98 9.42 -1.54
C GLU A 214 15.43 8.98 -1.69
N SER A 215 15.78 8.49 -2.88
CA SER A 215 17.13 8.02 -3.22
C SER A 215 17.60 8.65 -4.53
N GLU A 216 18.91 8.71 -4.69
CA GLU A 216 19.52 9.16 -5.94
C GLU A 216 19.21 8.18 -7.08
N VAL A 217 19.06 8.73 -8.29
CA VAL A 217 18.97 7.94 -9.51
C VAL A 217 20.26 7.16 -9.71
N VAL A 218 20.16 5.84 -9.84
CA VAL A 218 21.32 4.94 -9.95
C VAL A 218 21.84 4.84 -11.39
N ALA A 219 20.92 4.86 -12.35
CA ALA A 219 21.20 4.84 -13.78
C ALA A 219 20.27 5.87 -14.42
N GLY A 220 20.84 6.80 -15.18
CA GLY A 220 20.11 7.94 -15.74
C GLY A 220 19.95 7.85 -17.25
N ALA A 221 18.98 8.61 -17.75
CA ALA A 221 18.73 8.82 -19.17
C ALA A 221 19.67 9.86 -19.81
N GLY A 222 20.32 10.67 -18.97
CA GLY A 222 21.19 11.76 -19.41
C GLY A 222 21.32 12.83 -18.33
N SER A 223 21.59 14.05 -18.76
CA SER A 223 21.75 15.22 -17.89
C SER A 223 20.61 16.21 -18.10
N PHE A 224 20.29 16.99 -17.06
CA PHE A 224 19.40 18.14 -17.22
C PHE A 224 20.02 19.16 -18.18
N PRO A 225 19.20 19.79 -19.04
CA PRO A 225 19.69 20.80 -19.97
C PRO A 225 20.22 22.01 -19.20
N THR A 226 21.41 22.46 -19.60
CA THR A 226 22.00 23.72 -19.15
C THR A 226 21.98 24.70 -20.32
N GLY A 227 21.37 25.88 -20.13
CA GLY A 227 21.29 26.90 -21.19
C GLY A 227 20.40 26.49 -22.37
N SER A 228 20.97 26.45 -23.58
CA SER A 228 20.25 26.17 -24.84
C SER A 228 20.18 24.69 -25.24
N ALA A 229 20.72 23.78 -24.41
CA ALA A 229 20.66 22.35 -24.68
C ALA A 229 19.21 21.82 -24.65
N SER A 230 18.88 20.90 -25.55
CA SER A 230 17.59 20.18 -25.49
C SER A 230 17.62 19.12 -24.39
N ALA A 231 16.50 18.91 -23.72
CA ALA A 231 16.35 17.81 -22.77
C ALA A 231 16.49 16.45 -23.47
N VAL A 232 17.22 15.53 -22.82
CA VAL A 232 17.27 14.12 -23.21
C VAL A 232 16.19 13.40 -22.43
N TYR A 233 15.09 13.08 -23.10
CA TYR A 233 13.97 12.39 -22.46
C TYR A 233 14.18 10.88 -22.44
N SER A 234 13.93 10.30 -21.28
CA SER A 234 13.41 8.94 -21.10
C SER A 234 11.90 8.96 -20.91
N GLY A 235 11.33 7.83 -20.48
CA GLY A 235 9.95 7.72 -20.05
C GLY A 235 9.83 7.58 -18.53
N ALA A 236 8.86 8.28 -17.95
CA ALA A 236 8.36 8.03 -16.60
C ALA A 236 6.95 7.44 -16.67
N VAL A 237 6.61 6.51 -15.76
CA VAL A 237 5.25 6.03 -15.55
C VAL A 237 4.83 6.30 -14.10
N PHE A 238 3.60 6.78 -13.92
CA PHE A 238 3.02 7.11 -12.61
C PHE A 238 1.85 6.18 -12.32
N LEU A 239 2.18 4.97 -11.88
CA LEU A 239 1.17 3.95 -11.65
C LEU A 239 0.37 4.27 -10.37
N PRO A 240 -0.97 4.36 -10.44
CA PRO A 240 -1.79 4.65 -9.28
C PRO A 240 -1.82 3.45 -8.32
N GLY A 241 -2.00 3.77 -7.04
CA GLY A 241 -2.24 2.78 -6.00
C GLY A 241 -1.02 1.95 -5.60
N VAL A 242 0.20 2.31 -6.03
CA VAL A 242 1.44 1.71 -5.50
C VAL A 242 1.57 2.03 -4.02
N VAL A 243 1.72 0.98 -3.23
CA VAL A 243 1.84 1.01 -1.77
C VAL A 243 3.31 0.96 -1.41
N ASP A 244 4.03 -0.01 -1.97
CA ASP A 244 5.45 -0.20 -1.70
C ASP A 244 6.16 -0.98 -2.81
N VAL A 245 7.49 -0.87 -2.86
CA VAL A 245 8.34 -1.57 -3.83
C VAL A 245 9.50 -2.25 -3.12
N TYR A 246 9.59 -3.58 -3.27
CA TYR A 246 10.62 -4.41 -2.66
C TYR A 246 11.59 -4.96 -3.71
N PRO A 247 12.89 -4.62 -3.66
CA PRO A 247 13.88 -5.26 -4.51
C PRO A 247 14.10 -6.72 -4.06
N MET A 248 13.85 -7.66 -4.96
CA MET A 248 14.21 -9.07 -4.84
C MET A 248 15.55 -9.30 -5.54
N GLY A 249 16.55 -9.78 -4.79
CA GLY A 249 17.82 -10.25 -5.36
C GLY A 249 19.12 -9.64 -4.82
N SER A 250 19.13 -9.01 -3.63
CA SER A 250 20.41 -8.71 -2.95
C SER A 250 20.35 -8.72 -1.42
N LEU A 251 19.27 -9.22 -0.81
CA LEU A 251 19.22 -9.45 0.63
C LEU A 251 19.26 -10.96 0.86
N ASN A 252 20.32 -11.43 1.52
CA ASN A 252 20.24 -12.71 2.20
C ASN A 252 18.99 -12.67 3.09
N LEU A 253 18.16 -13.72 3.04
CA LEU A 253 17.05 -13.87 3.98
C LEU A 253 17.59 -13.64 5.40
N PRO A 254 16.87 -12.92 6.28
CA PRO A 254 17.24 -12.85 7.70
C PRO A 254 17.56 -14.25 8.20
N ALA A 255 18.62 -14.43 9.00
CA ALA A 255 19.06 -15.75 9.46
C ALA A 255 17.93 -16.55 10.15
N THR A 256 16.94 -15.85 10.70
CA THR A 256 15.72 -16.42 11.29
C THR A 256 14.77 -17.10 10.30
N LEU A 257 14.90 -16.82 9.00
CA LEU A 257 14.11 -17.39 7.90
C LEU A 257 14.93 -18.36 7.02
N GLN A 258 16.20 -18.63 7.36
CA GLN A 258 17.09 -19.55 6.64
C GLN A 258 17.05 -21.00 7.18
N ALA A 259 16.06 -21.36 7.99
CA ALA A 259 15.99 -22.69 8.58
C ALA A 259 15.22 -23.67 7.69
N GLY A 260 15.94 -24.64 7.11
CA GLY A 260 15.33 -25.77 6.42
C GLY A 260 16.25 -26.54 5.46
N GLU A 261 17.50 -26.80 5.82
CA GLU A 261 18.26 -27.91 5.22
C GLU A 261 18.57 -28.93 6.32
N ASN A 262 18.08 -30.15 6.13
CA ASN A 262 18.54 -31.35 6.84
C ASN A 262 19.99 -31.67 6.45
#